data_AF-A0A3L7J0N5-F1
#
_entry.id   AF-A0A3L7J0N5-F1
#
_cell.length_a   1.000
_cell.length_b   1.000
_cell.length_c   1.000
_cell.angle_alpha   90.00
_cell.angle_beta   90.00
_cell.angle_gamma   90.00
#
_symmetry.space_group_name_H-M   'P 1'
#
loop_
_entity.id
_entity.type
_entity.pdbx_description
1 polymer ?
#
loop_
_entity_poly.entity_id
_entity_poly.type
_entity_poly.pdbx_seq_one_letter_code
_entity_poly.pdbx_strand_id
1 'polypeptide(L)'
;MLLESELVFAAVGADTENLESAPALDAAVIAELMNRYDFVTAEGIPATVGGLTRDGIHEFASSETPAAISALSDGGALRALFIELLHPDDQRVHSLVMAFDALGSSSGYRLASEDAMTEHDS
;
A
#
# COMPACT_ATOMS: atom_id res chain seq x y z
N MET A 1 -16.87 12.69 11.69
CA MET A 1 -15.78 11.70 11.74
C MET A 1 -16.07 10.73 10.62
N LEU A 2 -15.41 10.89 9.49
CA LEU A 2 -15.38 9.85 8.47
C LEU A 2 -14.21 8.95 8.88
N LEU A 3 -14.44 7.65 9.02
CA LEU A 3 -13.36 6.69 9.18
C LEU A 3 -12.48 6.82 7.92
N GLU A 4 -11.24 7.22 8.10
CA GLU A 4 -10.22 7.19 7.05
C GLU A 4 -10.00 5.71 6.74
N SER A 5 -10.60 5.23 5.65
CA SER A 5 -10.48 3.83 5.26
C SER A 5 -9.06 3.57 4.76
N GLU A 6 -8.20 3.08 5.65
CA GLU A 6 -6.88 2.58 5.28
C GLU A 6 -7.03 1.27 4.51
N LEU A 7 -6.26 1.13 3.43
CA LEU A 7 -6.16 -0.11 2.67
C LEU A 7 -4.79 -0.76 2.91
N VAL A 8 -4.79 -2.07 3.14
CA VAL A 8 -3.61 -2.88 3.34
C VAL A 8 -3.36 -3.74 2.11
N PHE A 9 -2.17 -3.61 1.52
CA PHE A 9 -1.69 -4.45 0.43
C PHE A 9 -0.61 -5.41 0.93
N ALA A 10 -0.91 -6.71 0.95
CA ALA A 10 -0.03 -7.75 1.47
C ALA A 10 -0.18 -9.07 0.69
N ALA A 11 0.64 -10.08 1.01
CA ALA A 11 0.49 -11.42 0.43
C ALA A 11 -0.86 -12.07 0.74
N VAL A 12 -1.40 -12.84 -0.22
CA VAL A 12 -2.64 -13.60 -0.01
C VAL A 12 -2.47 -14.56 1.15
N GLY A 13 -3.37 -14.47 2.12
CA GLY A 13 -3.33 -15.29 3.35
C GLY A 13 -2.40 -14.75 4.44
N ALA A 14 -1.82 -13.55 4.26
CA ALA A 14 -1.14 -12.86 5.35
C ALA A 14 -2.13 -12.53 6.48
N ASP A 15 -1.67 -12.70 7.70
CA ASP A 15 -2.38 -12.27 8.91
C ASP A 15 -2.16 -10.76 9.08
N THR A 16 -3.22 -9.98 9.03
CA THR A 16 -3.15 -8.51 9.16
C THR A 16 -2.80 -8.06 10.58
N GLU A 17 -3.06 -8.90 11.59
CA GLU A 17 -2.61 -8.62 12.97
C GLU A 17 -1.12 -8.90 13.17
N ASN A 18 -0.49 -9.64 12.24
CA ASN A 18 0.91 -10.06 12.32
C ASN A 18 1.62 -9.98 10.94
N LEU A 19 1.54 -8.82 10.31
CA LEU A 19 2.15 -8.57 9.00
C LEU A 19 3.68 -8.68 8.99
N GLU A 20 4.34 -8.57 10.15
CA GLU A 20 5.79 -8.80 10.29
C GLU A 20 6.17 -10.22 9.82
N SER A 21 5.28 -11.19 10.02
CA SER A 21 5.46 -12.58 9.58
C SER A 21 5.02 -12.87 8.14
N ALA A 22 4.42 -11.89 7.45
CA ALA A 22 3.89 -12.08 6.11
C ALA A 22 4.99 -12.41 5.08
N PRO A 23 4.70 -13.15 4.01
CA PRO A 23 5.62 -13.29 2.88
C PRO A 23 6.09 -11.94 2.35
N ALA A 24 7.35 -11.87 1.91
CA ALA A 24 7.92 -10.65 1.34
C ALA A 24 7.20 -10.29 0.03
N LEU A 25 6.86 -9.01 -0.12
CA LEU A 25 6.44 -8.43 -1.39
C LEU A 25 7.65 -8.32 -2.33
N ASP A 26 7.41 -8.60 -3.61
CA ASP A 26 8.41 -8.43 -4.64
C ASP A 26 8.69 -6.95 -4.90
N ALA A 27 9.92 -6.52 -4.55
CA ALA A 27 10.41 -5.17 -4.74
C ALA A 27 10.30 -4.67 -6.20
N ALA A 28 10.48 -5.52 -7.20
CA ALA A 28 10.39 -5.13 -8.61
C ALA A 28 8.94 -4.82 -9.00
N VAL A 29 8.00 -5.60 -8.49
CA VAL A 29 6.55 -5.41 -8.71
C VAL A 29 6.08 -4.09 -8.09
N ILE A 30 6.54 -3.80 -6.86
CA ILE A 30 6.22 -2.52 -6.21
C ILE A 30 6.89 -1.34 -6.93
N ALA A 31 8.14 -1.47 -7.39
CA ALA A 31 8.82 -0.42 -8.15
C ALA A 31 8.06 -0.04 -9.43
N GLU A 32 7.51 -1.03 -10.16
CA GLU A 32 6.72 -0.77 -11.36
C GLU A 32 5.47 0.06 -11.04
N LEU A 33 4.77 -0.29 -9.95
CA LEU A 33 3.58 0.46 -9.53
C LEU A 33 3.93 1.89 -9.12
N MET A 34 4.98 2.09 -8.33
CA MET A 34 5.42 3.42 -7.91
C MET A 34 5.77 4.32 -9.11
N ASN A 35 6.47 3.78 -10.11
CA ASN A 35 6.81 4.50 -11.33
C ASN A 35 5.59 4.81 -12.19
N ARG A 36 4.58 3.92 -12.22
CA ARG A 36 3.35 4.12 -13.01
C ARG A 36 2.49 5.26 -12.46
N TYR A 37 2.53 5.52 -11.16
CA TYR A 37 1.69 6.50 -10.48
C TYR A 37 2.48 7.71 -9.92
N ASP A 38 3.75 7.86 -10.34
CA ASP A 38 4.63 8.96 -9.99
C ASP A 38 4.61 9.29 -8.49
N PHE A 39 4.83 8.27 -7.65
CA PHE A 39 4.91 8.47 -6.21
C PHE A 39 6.09 9.37 -5.88
N VAL A 40 5.86 10.39 -5.05
CA VAL A 40 6.87 11.33 -4.58
C VAL A 40 6.85 11.44 -3.05
N THR A 41 8.00 11.76 -2.46
CA THR A 41 8.08 12.11 -1.03
C THR A 41 7.40 13.44 -0.77
N ALA A 42 7.19 13.80 0.50
CA ALA A 42 6.75 15.13 0.91
C ALA A 42 7.63 16.28 0.36
N GLU A 43 8.87 15.99 0.00
CA GLU A 43 9.83 16.94 -0.58
C GLU A 43 9.75 17.03 -2.12
N GLY A 44 8.84 16.27 -2.75
CA GLY A 44 8.65 16.22 -4.21
C GLY A 44 9.69 15.39 -4.95
N ILE A 45 10.40 14.50 -4.25
CA ILE A 45 11.42 13.62 -4.84
C ILE A 45 10.76 12.29 -5.22
N PRO A 46 11.04 11.71 -6.41
CA PRO A 46 10.53 10.39 -6.77
C PRO A 46 10.82 9.34 -5.70
N ALA A 47 9.77 8.67 -5.25
CA ALA A 47 9.85 7.60 -4.28
C ALA A 47 10.61 6.41 -4.88
N THR A 48 11.39 5.72 -4.06
CA THR A 48 12.14 4.52 -4.47
C THR A 48 11.81 3.36 -3.55
N VAL A 49 11.92 2.13 -4.04
CA VAL A 49 11.72 0.95 -3.19
C VAL A 49 12.73 0.90 -2.05
N GLY A 50 13.96 1.36 -2.27
CA GLY A 50 14.95 1.52 -1.20
C GLY A 50 14.49 2.47 -0.08
N GLY A 51 13.66 3.47 -0.41
CA GLY A 51 12.99 4.35 0.55
C GLY A 51 11.86 3.65 1.31
N LEU A 52 11.07 2.79 0.64
CA LEU A 52 10.03 1.97 1.28
C LEU A 52 10.59 0.90 2.22
N THR A 53 11.80 0.41 1.92
CA THR A 53 12.46 -0.65 2.71
C THR A 53 13.21 -0.15 3.94
N ARG A 54 13.20 1.17 4.21
CA ARG A 54 13.76 1.72 5.45
C ARG A 54 12.72 1.60 6.56
N ASP A 55 13.11 1.04 7.71
CA ASP A 55 12.26 0.89 8.89
C ASP A 55 11.50 2.20 9.21
N GLY A 56 10.18 2.13 9.25
CA GLY A 56 9.30 3.25 9.58
C GLY A 56 8.16 3.48 8.58
N ILE A 57 7.20 4.30 9.01
CA ILE A 57 6.10 4.81 8.19
C ILE A 57 6.66 6.00 7.39
N HIS A 58 6.72 5.87 6.07
CA HIS A 58 7.05 6.98 5.17
C HIS A 58 5.75 7.41 4.51
N GLU A 59 5.50 8.70 4.38
CA GLU A 59 4.34 9.21 3.64
C GLU A 59 4.81 9.61 2.23
N PHE A 60 4.24 8.96 1.22
CA PHE A 60 4.39 9.39 -0.18
C PHE A 60 3.08 9.98 -0.66
N ALA A 61 3.16 11.14 -1.31
CA ALA A 61 2.07 11.69 -2.10
C ALA A 61 2.35 11.36 -3.56
N SER A 62 1.34 11.04 -4.36
CA SER A 62 1.51 11.18 -5.80
C SER A 62 1.29 12.66 -6.14
N SER A 63 2.10 13.23 -7.04
CA SER A 63 1.86 14.61 -7.51
C SER A 63 0.46 14.79 -8.14
N GLU A 64 -0.20 13.67 -8.46
CA GLU A 64 -1.54 13.64 -9.02
C GLU A 64 -2.61 12.97 -8.11
N THR A 65 -2.26 12.28 -7.03
CA THR A 65 -3.21 11.44 -6.28
C THR A 65 -3.25 11.78 -4.79
N PRO A 66 -4.44 12.03 -4.20
CA PRO A 66 -4.59 12.37 -2.77
C PRO A 66 -4.59 11.11 -1.90
N ALA A 67 -3.48 10.38 -1.87
CA ALA A 67 -3.28 9.23 -0.99
C ALA A 67 -1.92 9.34 -0.30
N ALA A 68 -1.86 8.99 0.98
CA ALA A 68 -0.62 8.75 1.70
C ALA A 68 -0.35 7.25 1.68
N ILE A 69 0.89 6.86 1.38
CA ILE A 69 1.28 5.45 1.31
C ILE A 69 2.41 5.22 2.27
N SER A 70 2.33 4.17 3.08
CA SER A 70 3.35 3.76 4.02
C SER A 70 3.73 2.29 3.84
N ALA A 71 4.94 1.93 4.26
CA ALA A 71 5.49 0.60 4.04
C ALA A 71 5.87 -0.07 5.37
N LEU A 72 5.44 -1.31 5.55
CA LEU A 72 5.98 -2.16 6.60
C LEU A 72 7.15 -2.95 6.05
N SER A 73 8.32 -2.77 6.65
CA SER A 73 9.48 -3.61 6.38
C SER A 73 9.91 -4.33 7.65
N ASP A 74 10.17 -5.62 7.54
CA ASP A 74 10.72 -6.44 8.62
C ASP A 74 11.79 -7.41 8.10
N GLY A 75 12.90 -7.50 8.81
CA GLY A 75 14.06 -8.30 8.42
C GLY A 75 14.68 -7.88 7.08
N GLY A 76 14.54 -6.61 6.68
CA GLY A 76 15.03 -6.09 5.40
C GLY A 76 14.15 -6.46 4.20
N ALA A 77 12.94 -6.96 4.41
CA ALA A 77 11.98 -7.28 3.37
C ALA A 77 10.69 -6.46 3.55
N LEU A 78 10.16 -5.97 2.45
CA LEU A 78 8.86 -5.29 2.41
C LEU A 78 7.76 -6.34 2.65
N ARG A 79 6.90 -6.13 3.64
CA ARG A 79 5.84 -7.06 4.05
C ARG A 79 4.45 -6.60 3.65
N ALA A 80 4.21 -5.30 3.76
CA ALA A 80 2.93 -4.69 3.44
C ALA A 80 3.11 -3.24 2.99
N LEU A 81 2.10 -2.75 2.27
CA LEU A 81 1.89 -1.32 2.04
C LEU A 81 0.55 -0.91 2.62
N PHE A 82 0.54 0.20 3.34
CA PHE A 82 -0.65 0.86 3.84
C PHE A 82 -0.96 2.04 2.91
N ILE A 83 -2.22 2.22 2.57
CA ILE A 83 -2.70 3.25 1.66
C ILE A 83 -3.84 3.98 2.34
N GLU A 84 -3.55 5.18 2.83
CA GLU A 84 -4.50 6.07 3.44
C GLU A 84 -5.10 7.00 2.37
N LEU A 85 -6.43 6.97 2.23
CA LEU A 85 -7.14 7.75 1.23
C LEU A 85 -7.53 9.12 1.80
N LEU A 86 -6.88 10.19 1.34
CA LEU A 86 -7.16 11.55 1.82
C LEU A 86 -8.48 12.10 1.24
N HIS A 87 -8.90 11.61 0.06
CA HIS A 87 -10.20 11.91 -0.57
C HIS A 87 -10.74 10.68 -1.35
N PRO A 88 -11.63 9.85 -0.75
CA PRO A 88 -12.00 8.54 -1.32
C PRO A 88 -12.81 8.59 -2.62
N ASP A 89 -13.47 9.72 -2.94
CA ASP A 89 -14.36 9.85 -4.10
C ASP A 89 -13.67 10.33 -5.39
N ASP A 90 -12.36 10.55 -5.38
CA ASP A 90 -11.66 11.08 -6.55
C ASP A 90 -11.38 9.96 -7.57
N GLN A 91 -11.64 10.21 -8.86
CA GLN A 91 -11.45 9.23 -9.94
C GLN A 91 -10.03 8.61 -9.95
N ARG A 92 -9.05 9.40 -9.48
CA ARG A 92 -7.65 9.00 -9.36
C ARG A 92 -7.41 8.02 -8.21
N VAL A 93 -8.07 8.21 -7.07
CA VAL A 93 -8.04 7.25 -5.96
C VAL A 93 -8.64 5.92 -6.42
N HIS A 94 -9.79 5.95 -7.09
CA HIS A 94 -10.38 4.74 -7.65
C HIS A 94 -9.42 4.02 -8.63
N SER A 95 -8.75 4.78 -9.49
CA SER A 95 -7.75 4.23 -10.43
C SER A 95 -6.54 3.61 -9.73
N LEU A 96 -6.09 4.20 -8.62
CA LEU A 96 -5.00 3.67 -7.80
C LEU A 96 -5.40 2.35 -7.13
N VAL A 97 -6.55 2.33 -6.46
CA VAL A 97 -7.10 1.14 -5.79
C VAL A 97 -7.27 -0.02 -6.77
N MET A 98 -7.85 0.24 -7.95
CA MET A 98 -7.97 -0.75 -9.01
C MET A 98 -6.61 -1.29 -9.49
N ALA A 99 -5.58 -0.46 -9.51
CA ALA A 99 -4.25 -0.87 -9.92
C ALA A 99 -3.59 -1.81 -8.93
N PHE A 100 -3.71 -1.51 -7.63
CA PHE A 100 -3.26 -2.40 -6.57
C PHE A 100 -4.02 -3.73 -6.59
N ASP A 101 -5.34 -3.70 -6.76
CA ASP A 101 -6.16 -4.91 -6.85
C ASP A 101 -5.79 -5.79 -8.06
N ALA A 102 -5.61 -5.17 -9.23
CA ALA A 102 -5.16 -5.85 -10.44
C ALA A 102 -3.74 -6.42 -10.30
N LEU A 103 -2.84 -5.67 -9.68
CA LEU A 103 -1.47 -6.10 -9.40
C LEU A 103 -1.47 -7.31 -8.48
N GLY A 104 -2.23 -7.25 -7.38
CA GLY A 104 -2.35 -8.34 -6.41
C GLY A 104 -2.90 -9.61 -7.04
N SER A 105 -3.97 -9.49 -7.83
CA SER A 105 -4.60 -10.61 -8.54
C SER A 105 -3.62 -11.36 -9.47
N SER A 106 -2.60 -10.67 -9.99
CA SER A 106 -1.61 -11.26 -10.89
C SER A 106 -0.37 -11.83 -10.17
N SER A 107 -0.13 -11.43 -8.92
CA SER A 107 1.16 -11.60 -8.23
C SER A 107 1.05 -12.29 -6.86
N GLY A 108 -0.14 -12.77 -6.48
CA GLY A 108 -0.34 -13.45 -5.19
C GLY A 108 -0.41 -12.49 -4.00
N TYR A 109 -0.77 -11.24 -4.24
CA TYR A 109 -1.02 -10.22 -3.22
C TYR A 109 -2.50 -9.83 -3.21
N ARG A 110 -2.95 -9.13 -2.18
CA ARG A 110 -4.33 -8.66 -2.07
C ARG A 110 -4.37 -7.29 -1.43
N LEU A 111 -5.27 -6.46 -1.94
CA LEU A 111 -5.70 -5.22 -1.31
C LEU A 111 -6.94 -5.51 -0.45
N ALA A 112 -6.91 -5.12 0.82
CA ALA A 112 -8.03 -5.24 1.74
C ALA A 112 -8.26 -3.91 2.48
N SER A 113 -9.49 -3.57 2.83
CA SER A 113 -9.76 -2.41 3.69
C SER A 113 -9.72 -2.81 5.15
N GLU A 114 -9.09 -1.99 5.98
CA GLU A 114 -8.99 -2.22 7.42
C GLU A 114 -10.39 -2.36 8.07
N ASP A 115 -11.39 -1.58 7.60
CA ASP A 115 -12.79 -1.64 8.06
C ASP A 115 -13.53 -2.95 7.70
N ALA A 116 -13.13 -3.66 6.64
CA ALA A 116 -13.86 -4.85 6.16
C ALA A 116 -13.33 -6.16 6.75
N MET A 117 -12.31 -6.09 7.61
CA MET A 117 -11.63 -7.27 8.14
C MET A 117 -12.01 -7.62 9.57
N THR A 118 -12.78 -6.77 10.24
CA THR A 118 -13.38 -7.03 11.57
C THR A 118 -14.66 -7.87 11.48
N GLU A 119 -15.18 -8.17 10.29
CA GLU A 119 -16.43 -8.93 10.09
C GLU A 119 -16.19 -10.25 9.33
N HIS A 120 -15.33 -11.10 9.87
CA HIS A 120 -15.34 -12.52 9.49
C HIS A 120 -15.01 -13.44 10.66
N ASP A 121 -15.58 -13.16 11.83
CA ASP A 121 -15.75 -14.11 12.92
C ASP A 121 -17.12 -13.87 13.59
N SER A 122 -18.18 -14.43 12.99
CA SER A 122 -19.53 -14.56 13.58
C SER A 122 -20.24 -15.78 13.02
#